data_AF-A0A838EMW9-F1
#
_entry.id   AF-A0A838EMW9-F1
#
_cell.length_a   1.000
_cell.length_b   1.000
_cell.length_c   1.000
_cell.angle_alpha   90.00
_cell.angle_beta   90.00
_cell.angle_gamma   90.00
#
_symmetry.space_group_name_H-M   'P 1'
#
loop_
_entity.id
_entity.type
_entity.pdbx_description
1 polymer ?
#
loop_
_entity_poly.entity_id
_entity_poly.type
_entity_poly.pdbx_seq_one_letter_code
_entity_poly.pdbx_strand_id
1 'polypeptide(L)'
;PQNGNGSNEDEKVLVGAGAQSYSRYAYTASGISPTSIPGADAVPYIATGLEHDEHGHPDYEPEDHIAMMEKRFRKLDTATEELPTPERYGDEDATIGIIGWGSTEGAIQEAIDRARAKGYKVACLHPKILSPLPDRTIRDFIHSVQKVIVPECNYSGQLANLLGAKYGLQAIRVNKFGGIPFTAGEILRAIEEVS
;
A
#
# COMPACT_ATOMS: atom_id res chain seq x y z
N PRO A 1 -11.94 -35.75 9.08
CA PRO A 1 -12.43 -35.18 10.36
C PRO A 1 -11.38 -34.26 11.02
N GLN A 2 -11.70 -32.96 11.00
CA GLN A 2 -11.15 -31.83 11.79
C GLN A 2 -9.63 -31.58 11.67
N ASN A 3 -9.13 -30.70 10.79
CA ASN A 3 -9.25 -29.22 10.71
C ASN A 3 -8.99 -28.49 12.04
N GLY A 4 -7.73 -28.10 12.25
CA GLY A 4 -7.32 -27.07 13.22
C GLY A 4 -7.29 -25.72 12.53
N ASN A 5 -8.34 -24.93 12.74
CA ASN A 5 -8.44 -23.54 12.30
C ASN A 5 -8.12 -22.67 13.52
N GLY A 6 -6.89 -22.13 13.58
CA GLY A 6 -6.51 -21.14 14.58
C GLY A 6 -7.03 -19.77 14.15
N SER A 7 -8.24 -19.44 14.60
CA SER A 7 -8.79 -18.08 14.48
C SER A 7 -8.46 -17.28 15.73
N ASN A 8 -7.74 -16.16 15.53
CA ASN A 8 -7.46 -15.12 16.52
C ASN A 8 -8.72 -14.73 17.31
N GLU A 9 -8.70 -14.93 18.63
CA GLU A 9 -9.82 -14.64 19.54
C GLU A 9 -9.78 -13.25 20.19
N ASP A 10 -8.87 -12.35 19.78
CA ASP A 10 -8.60 -11.09 20.51
C ASP A 10 -9.27 -9.81 19.97
N GLU A 11 -10.21 -9.90 19.03
CA GLU A 11 -11.10 -8.78 18.66
C GLU A 11 -12.53 -9.02 19.15
N LYS A 12 -12.73 -9.07 20.48
CA LYS A 12 -14.08 -9.10 21.06
C LYS A 12 -14.68 -7.70 21.11
N VAL A 13 -15.83 -7.55 20.45
CA VAL A 13 -16.81 -6.49 20.69
C VAL A 13 -17.16 -6.48 22.17
N LEU A 14 -16.84 -5.38 22.86
CA LEU A 14 -17.16 -5.19 24.28
C LEU A 14 -18.67 -4.94 24.43
N VAL A 15 -19.46 -6.01 24.46
CA VAL A 15 -20.85 -5.95 24.94
C VAL A 15 -20.84 -6.18 26.45
N GLY A 16 -21.09 -5.12 27.23
CA GLY A 16 -21.37 -5.23 28.66
C GLY A 16 -20.30 -4.73 29.63
N ALA A 17 -19.29 -3.97 29.18
CA ALA A 17 -18.45 -3.21 30.11
C ALA A 17 -19.20 -1.94 30.54
N GLY A 18 -19.34 -1.71 31.86
CA GLY A 18 -20.02 -0.54 32.40
C GLY A 18 -19.49 0.77 31.77
N ALA A 19 -20.39 1.73 31.59
CA ALA A 19 -20.18 3.01 30.89
C ALA A 19 -18.97 3.87 31.37
N GLN A 20 -18.30 3.47 32.45
CA GLN A 20 -17.11 4.12 33.00
C GLN A 20 -15.75 3.58 32.47
N SER A 21 -15.73 2.56 31.60
CA SER A 21 -14.47 1.88 31.22
C SER A 21 -14.17 1.82 29.72
N TYR A 22 -15.02 2.39 28.87
CA TYR A 22 -14.82 2.36 27.42
C TYR A 22 -14.16 3.62 26.90
N SER A 23 -12.95 3.45 26.35
CA SER A 23 -12.20 4.49 25.65
C SER A 23 -12.30 4.24 24.14
N ARG A 24 -13.10 5.05 23.43
CA ARG A 24 -13.29 4.91 21.97
C ARG A 24 -11.98 4.99 21.21
N TYR A 25 -11.02 5.75 21.73
CA TYR A 25 -9.71 5.99 21.15
C TYR A 25 -8.59 5.41 22.00
N ALA A 26 -8.86 4.36 22.79
CA ALA A 26 -7.90 3.65 23.63
C ALA A 26 -6.55 3.43 22.95
N TYR A 27 -5.45 3.74 23.64
CA TYR A 27 -4.10 3.44 23.18
C TYR A 27 -3.86 1.93 23.19
N THR A 28 -3.49 1.39 22.04
CA THR A 28 -3.18 -0.03 21.86
C THR A 28 -1.84 -0.20 21.15
N ALA A 29 -1.23 -1.37 21.31
CA ALA A 29 0.03 -1.71 20.66
C ALA A 29 -0.08 -1.66 19.11
N SER A 30 -1.22 -2.08 18.54
CA SER A 30 -1.50 -1.98 17.09
C SER A 30 -1.96 -0.59 16.64
N GLY A 31 -2.31 0.29 17.58
CA GLY A 31 -2.97 1.57 17.30
C GLY A 31 -4.46 1.45 16.93
N ILE A 32 -4.99 0.23 16.82
CA ILE A 32 -6.41 -0.05 16.56
C ILE A 32 -7.14 -0.08 17.90
N SER A 33 -8.02 0.89 18.12
CA SER A 33 -8.88 0.93 19.31
C SER A 33 -10.13 0.07 19.11
N PRO A 34 -10.63 -0.62 20.14
CA PRO A 34 -11.92 -1.30 20.09
C PRO A 34 -13.03 -0.35 19.62
N THR A 35 -13.98 -0.89 18.85
CA THR A 35 -15.12 -0.11 18.33
C THR A 35 -16.42 -0.56 18.99
N SER A 36 -17.37 0.38 19.07
CA SER A 36 -18.73 0.16 19.55
C SER A 36 -19.69 0.62 18.45
N ILE A 37 -20.79 -0.12 18.29
CA ILE A 37 -21.83 0.17 17.30
C ILE A 37 -22.97 0.90 18.03
N PRO A 38 -23.41 2.09 17.56
CA PRO A 38 -24.52 2.81 18.18
C PRO A 38 -25.80 1.96 18.30
N GLY A 39 -26.49 2.05 19.44
CA GLY A 39 -27.71 1.27 19.72
C GLY A 39 -28.22 1.45 21.15
N ALA A 40 -29.40 0.90 21.43
CA ALA A 40 -30.09 1.06 22.72
C ALA A 40 -29.27 0.57 23.92
N ASP A 41 -28.46 -0.48 23.72
CA ASP A 41 -27.61 -1.08 24.75
C ASP A 41 -26.11 -0.80 24.51
N ALA A 42 -25.79 0.14 23.62
CA ALA A 42 -24.41 0.46 23.27
C ALA A 42 -23.75 1.37 24.31
N VAL A 43 -22.45 1.19 24.50
CA VAL A 43 -21.66 2.13 25.31
C VAL A 43 -21.54 3.45 24.56
N PRO A 44 -21.94 4.60 25.15
CA PRO A 44 -21.89 5.88 24.49
C PRO A 44 -20.43 6.31 24.25
N TYR A 45 -20.21 7.02 23.16
CA TYR A 45 -18.93 7.64 22.85
C TYR A 45 -19.13 8.88 21.96
N ILE A 46 -18.12 9.73 21.92
CA ILE A 46 -18.07 10.89 21.02
C ILE A 46 -17.11 10.56 19.89
N ALA A 47 -17.57 10.68 18.65
CA ALA A 47 -16.70 10.76 17.48
C ALA A 47 -16.55 12.23 17.09
N THR A 48 -15.33 12.72 17.03
CA THR A 48 -15.03 14.11 16.73
C THR A 48 -13.91 14.24 15.70
N GLY A 49 -13.90 15.35 14.97
CA GLY A 49 -12.82 15.75 14.07
C GLY A 49 -11.77 16.65 14.72
N LEU A 50 -12.03 17.12 15.95
CA LEU A 50 -11.01 17.78 16.77
C LEU A 50 -10.00 16.75 17.26
N GLU A 51 -8.78 17.18 17.59
CA GLU A 51 -7.89 16.34 18.38
C GLU A 51 -8.53 16.03 19.75
N HIS A 52 -8.26 14.84 20.28
CA HIS A 52 -8.98 14.32 21.43
C HIS A 52 -8.20 13.28 22.22
N ASP A 53 -8.55 13.20 23.51
CA ASP A 53 -8.12 12.16 24.43
C ASP A 53 -8.67 10.77 24.07
N GLU A 54 -8.31 9.75 24.84
CA GLU A 54 -8.75 8.36 24.63
C GLU A 54 -10.29 8.17 24.70
N HIS A 55 -11.02 9.10 25.32
CA HIS A 55 -12.47 9.08 25.48
C HIS A 55 -13.21 9.87 24.36
N GLY A 56 -12.48 10.68 23.59
CA GLY A 56 -13.04 11.51 22.52
C GLY A 56 -13.38 12.94 22.95
N HIS A 57 -12.92 13.38 24.13
CA HIS A 57 -13.05 14.77 24.54
C HIS A 57 -11.96 15.62 23.87
N PRO A 58 -12.26 16.85 23.42
CA PRO A 58 -11.25 17.71 22.83
C PRO A 58 -10.05 17.92 23.76
N ASP A 59 -8.86 17.68 23.24
CA ASP A 59 -7.58 17.90 23.93
C ASP A 59 -6.66 18.72 23.02
N TYR A 60 -5.91 19.63 23.64
CA TYR A 60 -4.98 20.55 23.00
C TYR A 60 -3.56 20.41 23.55
N GLU A 61 -3.34 19.49 24.50
CA GLU A 61 -2.01 19.25 25.06
C GLU A 61 -1.09 18.60 24.01
N PRO A 62 0.14 19.11 23.84
CA PRO A 62 1.06 18.60 22.83
C PRO A 62 1.39 17.12 22.96
N GLU A 63 1.52 16.62 24.19
CA GLU A 63 1.84 15.23 24.49
C GLU A 63 0.74 14.28 24.01
N ASP A 64 -0.52 14.64 24.26
CA ASP A 64 -1.69 13.88 23.80
C ASP A 64 -1.77 13.89 22.27
N HIS A 65 -1.62 15.07 21.66
CA HIS A 65 -1.63 15.21 20.21
C HIS A 65 -0.52 14.35 19.55
N ILE A 66 0.69 14.30 20.11
CA ILE A 66 1.76 13.43 19.61
C ILE A 66 1.37 11.96 19.75
N ALA A 67 0.94 11.54 20.95
CA ALA A 67 0.58 10.15 21.22
C ALA A 67 -0.58 9.67 20.32
N MET A 68 -1.61 10.51 20.13
CA MET A 68 -2.78 10.18 19.32
C MET A 68 -2.46 10.18 17.82
N MET A 69 -1.55 11.06 17.36
CA MET A 69 -1.00 11.02 16.01
C MET A 69 -0.21 9.75 15.74
N GLU A 70 0.76 9.42 16.61
CA GLU A 70 1.56 8.19 16.50
C GLU A 70 0.67 6.96 16.47
N LYS A 71 -0.32 6.90 17.36
CA LYS A 71 -1.32 5.82 17.39
C LYS A 71 -2.05 5.69 16.06
N ARG A 72 -2.54 6.80 15.48
CA ARG A 72 -3.28 6.77 14.20
C ARG A 72 -2.41 6.27 13.06
N PHE A 73 -1.15 6.69 13.00
CA PHE A 73 -0.20 6.25 11.97
C PHE A 73 0.29 4.81 12.17
N ARG A 74 0.41 4.33 13.41
CA ARG A 74 0.75 2.92 13.72
C ARG A 74 -0.24 1.91 13.14
N LYS A 75 -1.49 2.32 12.93
CA LYS A 75 -2.48 1.49 12.22
C LYS A 75 -2.04 1.17 10.79
N LEU A 76 -1.34 2.09 10.11
CA LEU A 76 -0.80 1.85 8.76
C LEU A 76 0.35 0.86 8.81
N ASP A 77 1.21 0.93 9.83
CA ASP A 77 2.29 -0.03 10.04
C ASP A 77 1.72 -1.43 10.28
N THR A 78 0.74 -1.54 11.19
CA THR A 78 0.02 -2.80 11.46
C THR A 78 -0.64 -3.34 10.20
N ALA A 79 -1.33 -2.48 9.43
CA ALA A 79 -1.95 -2.90 8.17
C ALA A 79 -0.92 -3.45 7.16
N THR A 80 0.31 -2.92 7.16
CA THR A 80 1.36 -3.39 6.24
C THR A 80 1.72 -4.85 6.47
N GLU A 81 1.54 -5.38 7.69
CA GLU A 81 1.82 -6.78 8.02
C GLU A 81 0.80 -7.76 7.41
N GLU A 82 -0.42 -7.30 7.16
CA GLU A 82 -1.54 -8.12 6.66
C GLU A 82 -1.81 -7.91 5.16
N LEU A 83 -1.30 -6.82 4.59
CA LEU A 83 -1.57 -6.46 3.19
C LEU A 83 -0.79 -7.34 2.20
N PRO A 84 -1.39 -7.67 1.05
CA PRO A 84 -0.73 -8.49 0.05
C PRO A 84 0.46 -7.76 -0.59
N THR A 85 1.58 -8.47 -0.74
CA THR A 85 2.75 -7.97 -1.45
C THR A 85 2.67 -8.29 -2.95
N PRO A 86 3.09 -7.38 -3.84
CA PRO A 86 3.11 -7.65 -5.27
C PRO A 86 4.14 -8.73 -5.59
N GLU A 87 3.76 -9.65 -6.47
CA GLU A 87 4.65 -10.72 -6.94
C GLU A 87 5.50 -10.23 -8.12
N ARG A 88 6.75 -10.70 -8.18
CA ARG A 88 7.62 -10.50 -9.33
C ARG A 88 7.12 -11.35 -10.49
N TYR A 89 7.02 -10.74 -11.66
CA TYR A 89 6.78 -11.44 -12.92
C TYR A 89 7.93 -11.17 -13.89
N GLY A 90 8.43 -12.22 -14.56
CA GLY A 90 9.60 -12.14 -15.45
C GLY A 90 10.85 -12.75 -14.83
N ASP A 91 12.03 -12.33 -15.29
CA ASP A 91 13.29 -12.98 -14.96
C ASP A 91 13.80 -12.61 -13.55
N GLU A 92 14.42 -13.58 -12.87
CA GLU A 92 15.05 -13.35 -11.56
C GLU A 92 16.30 -12.47 -11.68
N ASP A 93 17.05 -12.58 -12.79
CA ASP A 93 18.27 -11.84 -13.09
C ASP A 93 18.02 -10.67 -14.05
N ALA A 94 16.81 -10.11 -14.02
CA ALA A 94 16.41 -8.97 -14.85
C ALA A 94 17.35 -7.77 -14.71
N THR A 95 17.76 -7.17 -15.82
CA THR A 95 18.52 -5.90 -15.83
C THR A 95 17.60 -4.69 -15.95
N ILE A 96 16.41 -4.87 -16.51
CA ILE A 96 15.37 -3.84 -16.66
C ILE A 96 14.16 -4.24 -15.82
N GLY A 97 13.78 -3.36 -14.90
CA GLY A 97 12.56 -3.49 -14.12
C GLY A 97 11.43 -2.61 -14.67
N ILE A 98 10.20 -3.06 -14.52
CA ILE A 98 9.00 -2.27 -14.78
C ILE A 98 8.16 -2.20 -13.51
N ILE A 99 7.77 -1.01 -13.06
CA ILE A 99 6.80 -0.86 -11.96
C ILE A 99 5.53 -0.23 -12.52
N GLY A 100 4.47 -1.05 -12.61
CA GLY A 100 3.15 -0.63 -13.10
C GLY A 100 2.10 -0.53 -12.00
N TRP A 101 0.92 -0.03 -12.36
CA TRP A 101 -0.24 -0.01 -11.46
C TRP A 101 -1.55 0.07 -12.27
N GLY A 102 -2.66 -0.31 -11.62
CA GLY A 102 -3.99 -0.29 -12.23
C GLY A 102 -4.11 -1.21 -13.45
N SER A 103 -4.67 -0.68 -14.55
CA SER A 103 -4.99 -1.44 -15.75
C SER A 103 -3.81 -1.71 -16.67
N THR A 104 -2.59 -1.24 -16.34
CA THR A 104 -1.41 -1.45 -17.19
C THR A 104 -0.83 -2.86 -17.08
N GLU A 105 -1.21 -3.64 -16.06
CA GLU A 105 -0.69 -4.99 -15.78
C GLU A 105 -0.64 -5.91 -17.00
N GLY A 106 -1.77 -6.11 -17.68
CA GLY A 106 -1.84 -7.06 -18.80
C GLY A 106 -0.92 -6.67 -19.95
N ALA A 107 -0.86 -5.38 -20.27
CA ALA A 107 0.02 -4.87 -21.32
C ALA A 107 1.51 -4.99 -20.93
N ILE A 108 1.84 -4.84 -19.65
CA ILE A 108 3.21 -5.02 -19.13
C ILE A 108 3.62 -6.49 -19.20
N GLN A 109 2.78 -7.41 -18.72
CA GLN A 109 3.10 -8.85 -18.72
C GLN A 109 3.30 -9.37 -20.14
N GLU A 110 2.42 -9.01 -21.07
CA GLU A 110 2.56 -9.38 -22.48
C GLU A 110 3.81 -8.75 -23.12
N ALA A 111 4.16 -7.51 -22.77
CA ALA A 111 5.40 -6.87 -23.24
C ALA A 111 6.66 -7.58 -22.69
N ILE A 112 6.62 -8.04 -21.43
CA ILE A 112 7.69 -8.83 -20.82
C ILE A 112 7.88 -10.14 -21.56
N ASP A 113 6.81 -10.90 -21.83
CA ASP A 113 6.91 -12.17 -22.56
C ASP A 113 7.53 -11.97 -23.96
N ARG A 114 7.11 -10.92 -24.66
CA ARG A 114 7.67 -10.55 -25.97
C ARG A 114 9.14 -10.11 -25.89
N ALA A 115 9.51 -9.36 -24.86
CA ALA A 115 10.89 -8.91 -24.66
C ALA A 115 11.82 -10.09 -24.31
N ARG A 116 11.36 -11.02 -23.47
CA ARG A 116 12.10 -12.24 -23.11
C ARG A 116 12.34 -13.13 -24.32
N ALA A 117 11.34 -13.28 -25.19
CA ALA A 117 11.49 -13.98 -26.46
C ALA A 117 12.55 -13.35 -27.40
N LYS A 118 12.88 -12.06 -27.21
CA LYS A 118 13.95 -11.35 -27.92
C LYS A 118 15.30 -11.37 -27.18
N GLY A 119 15.38 -12.01 -26.02
CA GLY A 119 16.61 -12.13 -25.23
C GLY A 119 16.87 -11.00 -24.22
N TYR A 120 15.91 -10.09 -24.02
CA TYR A 120 16.01 -9.09 -22.96
C TYR A 120 15.71 -9.70 -21.59
N LYS A 121 16.48 -9.31 -20.57
CA LYS A 121 16.27 -9.74 -19.18
C LYS A 121 15.40 -8.72 -18.45
N VAL A 122 14.11 -9.03 -18.30
CA VAL A 122 13.10 -8.07 -17.84
C VAL A 122 12.22 -8.68 -16.76
N ALA A 123 11.81 -7.84 -15.80
CA ALA A 123 10.82 -8.21 -14.80
C ALA A 123 9.92 -7.03 -14.47
N CYS A 124 8.77 -7.29 -13.86
CA CYS A 124 7.92 -6.26 -13.28
C CYS A 124 7.47 -6.55 -11.86
N LEU A 125 7.15 -5.47 -11.15
CA LEU A 125 6.21 -5.46 -10.03
C LEU A 125 4.97 -4.67 -10.39
N HIS A 126 3.83 -5.12 -9.88
CA HIS A 126 2.56 -4.44 -10.07
C HIS A 126 1.81 -4.27 -8.73
N PRO A 127 2.19 -3.30 -7.88
CA PRO A 127 1.50 -3.02 -6.63
C PRO A 127 0.00 -2.79 -6.83
N LYS A 128 -0.81 -3.45 -6.00
CA LYS A 128 -2.26 -3.24 -5.90
C LYS A 128 -2.63 -2.26 -4.81
N ILE A 129 -1.76 -2.09 -3.82
CA ILE A 129 -1.89 -1.14 -2.73
C ILE A 129 -0.86 -0.02 -2.91
N LEU A 130 -1.33 1.22 -2.93
CA LEU A 130 -0.47 2.42 -3.04
C LEU A 130 -0.25 3.11 -1.70
N SER A 131 -1.08 2.84 -0.68
CA SER A 131 -0.91 3.38 0.67
C SER A 131 -1.44 2.41 1.73
N PRO A 132 -0.59 1.92 2.64
CA PRO A 132 0.87 2.04 2.62
C PRO A 132 1.47 1.30 1.40
N LEU A 133 2.54 1.85 0.81
CA LEU A 133 3.29 1.12 -0.22
C LEU A 133 4.02 -0.08 0.40
N PRO A 134 4.10 -1.23 -0.30
CA PRO A 134 4.88 -2.39 0.13
C PRO A 134 6.39 -2.09 0.02
N ASP A 135 6.94 -1.39 1.03
CA ASP A 135 8.26 -0.75 0.99
C ASP A 135 9.39 -1.73 0.67
N ARG A 136 9.45 -2.82 1.45
CA ARG A 136 10.51 -3.83 1.31
C ARG A 136 10.52 -4.44 -0.09
N THR A 137 9.37 -4.91 -0.57
CA THR A 137 9.25 -5.55 -1.89
C THR A 137 9.64 -4.61 -3.03
N ILE A 138 9.19 -3.35 -2.98
CA ILE A 138 9.52 -2.36 -4.01
C ILE A 138 10.99 -1.98 -3.96
N ARG A 139 11.54 -1.76 -2.77
CA ARG A 139 12.96 -1.42 -2.57
C ARG A 139 13.87 -2.54 -3.07
N ASP A 140 13.59 -3.78 -2.68
CA ASP A 140 14.38 -4.95 -3.09
C ASP A 140 14.36 -5.12 -4.62
N PHE A 141 13.21 -4.90 -5.25
CA PHE A 141 13.08 -4.93 -6.71
C PHE A 141 13.84 -3.81 -7.42
N ILE A 142 13.75 -2.57 -6.91
CA ILE A 142 14.49 -1.42 -7.47
C ILE A 142 16.00 -1.70 -7.41
N HIS A 143 16.51 -2.25 -6.31
CA HIS A 143 17.93 -2.57 -6.16
C HIS A 143 18.39 -3.77 -7.00
N SER A 144 17.48 -4.66 -7.40
CA SER A 144 17.84 -5.84 -8.20
C SER A 144 18.05 -5.53 -9.69
N VAL A 145 17.65 -4.35 -10.17
CA VAL A 145 17.68 -3.99 -11.59
C VAL A 145 18.52 -2.73 -11.82
N GLN A 146 18.97 -2.51 -13.05
CA GLN A 146 19.81 -1.34 -13.40
C GLN A 146 18.97 -0.14 -13.81
N LYS A 147 17.82 -0.39 -14.45
CA LYS A 147 16.90 0.64 -14.96
C LYS A 147 15.48 0.27 -14.57
N VAL A 148 14.67 1.26 -14.19
CA VAL A 148 13.25 1.06 -13.88
C VAL A 148 12.39 1.91 -14.80
N ILE A 149 11.51 1.26 -15.56
CA ILE A 149 10.48 1.90 -16.36
C ILE A 149 9.19 1.98 -15.54
N VAL A 150 8.49 3.11 -15.60
CA VAL A 150 7.18 3.31 -14.96
C VAL A 150 6.18 3.74 -16.02
N PRO A 151 5.39 2.80 -16.57
CA PRO A 151 4.33 3.10 -17.52
C PRO A 151 3.03 3.45 -16.79
N GLU A 152 2.49 4.65 -17.03
CA GLU A 152 1.28 5.10 -16.35
C GLU A 152 0.38 6.00 -17.19
N CYS A 153 -0.93 5.86 -16.99
CA CYS A 153 -1.96 6.57 -17.73
C CYS A 153 -2.29 7.95 -17.11
N ASN A 154 -1.27 8.79 -16.90
CA ASN A 154 -1.45 10.16 -16.43
C ASN A 154 -0.35 11.08 -16.97
N TYR A 155 -0.59 12.39 -16.88
CA TYR A 155 0.32 13.41 -17.45
C TYR A 155 1.62 13.57 -16.64
N SER A 156 1.53 13.61 -15.31
CA SER A 156 2.62 14.03 -14.43
C SER A 156 3.56 12.91 -13.99
N GLY A 157 3.26 11.66 -14.29
CA GLY A 157 4.00 10.49 -13.79
C GLY A 157 3.87 10.36 -12.27
N GLN A 158 2.64 10.20 -11.78
CA GLN A 158 2.34 10.23 -10.34
C GLN A 158 3.00 9.09 -9.57
N LEU A 159 2.96 7.87 -10.09
CA LEU A 159 3.65 6.74 -9.47
C LEU A 159 5.16 6.94 -9.53
N ALA A 160 5.70 7.40 -10.67
CA ALA A 160 7.12 7.72 -10.77
C ALA A 160 7.56 8.80 -9.77
N ASN A 161 6.72 9.81 -9.51
CA ASN A 161 6.98 10.84 -8.49
C ASN A 161 7.00 10.24 -7.09
N LEU A 162 6.02 9.40 -6.75
CA LEU A 162 5.93 8.74 -5.45
C LEU A 162 7.16 7.84 -5.21
N LEU A 163 7.52 7.02 -6.19
CA LEU A 163 8.69 6.15 -6.11
C LEU A 163 9.99 6.96 -6.02
N GLY A 164 10.10 8.05 -6.78
CA GLY A 164 11.23 8.97 -6.72
C GLY A 164 11.38 9.63 -5.36
N ALA A 165 10.29 10.14 -4.79
CA ALA A 165 10.29 10.78 -3.47
C ALA A 165 10.63 9.81 -2.34
N LYS A 166 10.12 8.57 -2.41
CA LYS A 166 10.27 7.57 -1.35
C LYS A 166 11.58 6.78 -1.42
N TYR A 167 12.08 6.49 -2.62
CA TYR A 167 13.24 5.61 -2.81
C TYR A 167 14.43 6.29 -3.51
N GLY A 168 14.32 7.58 -3.88
CA GLY A 168 15.34 8.26 -4.69
C GLY A 168 15.43 7.71 -6.12
N LEU A 169 14.39 6.99 -6.58
CA LEU A 169 14.39 6.34 -7.89
C LEU A 169 14.33 7.36 -9.03
N GLN A 170 15.32 7.32 -9.93
CA GLN A 170 15.26 8.01 -11.22
C GLN A 170 14.57 7.12 -12.25
N ALA A 171 13.24 7.12 -12.22
CA ALA A 171 12.43 6.29 -13.11
C ALA A 171 12.44 6.80 -14.56
N ILE A 172 12.48 5.86 -15.50
CA ILE A 172 12.22 6.10 -16.93
C ILE A 172 10.70 6.15 -17.10
N ARG A 173 10.18 7.34 -17.39
CA ARG A 173 8.74 7.61 -17.43
C ARG A 173 8.16 7.30 -18.79
N VAL A 174 7.10 6.50 -18.82
CA VAL A 174 6.33 6.22 -20.04
C VAL A 174 4.90 6.65 -19.76
N ASN A 175 4.60 7.91 -20.04
CA ASN A 175 3.32 8.51 -19.69
C ASN A 175 2.38 8.51 -20.89
N LYS A 176 1.12 8.12 -20.67
CA LYS A 176 0.05 8.18 -21.68
C LYS A 176 -1.17 8.87 -21.10
N PHE A 177 -1.73 9.84 -21.82
CA PHE A 177 -2.83 10.67 -21.30
C PHE A 177 -3.88 11.03 -22.36
N GLY A 178 -3.92 10.25 -23.45
CA GLY A 178 -4.87 10.43 -24.56
C GLY A 178 -6.20 9.68 -24.42
N GLY A 179 -6.53 9.16 -23.22
CA GLY A 179 -7.80 8.45 -22.98
C GLY A 179 -7.89 7.04 -23.55
N ILE A 180 -6.77 6.45 -23.98
CA ILE A 180 -6.70 5.06 -24.47
C ILE A 180 -5.66 4.26 -23.67
N PRO A 181 -5.87 2.95 -23.45
CA PRO A 181 -4.95 2.12 -22.67
C PRO A 181 -3.62 1.92 -23.39
N PHE A 182 -2.60 1.47 -22.65
CA PHE A 182 -1.36 0.98 -23.23
C PHE A 182 -1.60 -0.30 -24.04
N THR A 183 -0.87 -0.41 -25.14
CA THR A 183 -0.65 -1.68 -25.84
C THR A 183 0.66 -2.29 -25.38
N ALA A 184 0.78 -3.62 -25.43
CA ALA A 184 2.04 -4.31 -25.14
C ALA A 184 3.19 -3.86 -26.07
N GLY A 185 2.87 -3.47 -27.31
CA GLY A 185 3.88 -2.97 -28.26
C GLY A 185 4.50 -1.62 -27.87
N GLU A 186 3.73 -0.74 -27.23
CA GLU A 186 4.26 0.53 -26.71
C GLU A 186 5.24 0.29 -25.55
N ILE A 187 4.90 -0.60 -24.63
CA ILE A 187 5.77 -0.94 -23.49
C ILE A 187 7.01 -1.69 -23.97
N LEU A 188 6.86 -2.62 -24.91
CA LEU A 188 8.00 -3.33 -25.52
C LEU A 188 8.99 -2.37 -26.15
N ARG A 189 8.51 -1.34 -26.87
CA ARG A 189 9.39 -0.33 -27.46
C ARG A 189 10.19 0.42 -26.40
N ALA A 190 9.56 0.78 -25.28
CA ALA A 190 10.26 1.43 -24.18
C ALA A 190 11.34 0.51 -23.55
N ILE A 191 11.12 -0.80 -23.49
CA ILE A 191 12.15 -1.77 -23.09
C ILE A 191 13.32 -1.75 -24.08
N GLU A 192 13.03 -1.79 -25.38
CA GLU A 192 14.04 -1.82 -26.45
C GLU A 192 14.89 -0.54 -26.48
N GLU A 193 14.28 0.63 -26.25
CA GLU A 193 14.97 1.93 -26.24
C GLU A 193 15.99 2.08 -25.11
N VAL A 194 15.84 1.29 -24.03
CA VAL A 194 16.69 1.38 -22.83
C VAL A 194 17.58 0.16 -22.64
N SER A 195 17.51 -0.82 -23.54
CA SER A 195 18.34 -2.02 -23.49
C SER A 195 19.79 -1.77 -23.92
#